data_AF-A0A2N2AW13-F1
#
_entry.id   AF-A0A2N2AW13-F1
#
_cell.length_a   1.000
_cell.length_b   1.000
_cell.length_c   1.000
_cell.angle_alpha   90.00
_cell.angle_beta   90.00
_cell.angle_gamma   90.00
#
_symmetry.space_group_name_H-M   'P 1'
#
loop_
_entity.id
_entity.type
_entity.pdbx_description
1 polymer ?
#
loop_
_entity_poly.entity_id
_entity_poly.type
_entity_poly.pdbx_seq_one_letter_code
_entity_poly.pdbx_strand_id
1 'polypeptide(L)'
;MGKYYELTVDTVVSYVNAKLDFFPEDAVFECNEIGDGNLNLVFRIKDTHSNKSIIVKQALPYVRAAGEDWPLDIGRGAIETKILEIEYELTDGLVPKVYMFDNEMYCMVMEDLSDYIIMRYGLLKYENYPKFAQQISDFLVKTLLLTSDVVMGHKEKKERVKGFINPELCEITEELVYTEPFNIGARNNMEDFLVDFHRQELVEDVALSVEVAKLKFDFMNNAQALLHGDLHTGSIFVNQEYTKVIDPEFAFYGPMAYDIGALIANLIMNYISTDAILDEGTTKAVHLEYLSSALSDVVDLFKQKSLDLWDDVVTDKMAKVTGFKEWYINDVLVNSAGVAGCEMIRRTVGFAHVKDLDSIPDNARREAAKKKNILFAKELIKNRSEYVAGIDYTKLIKKFV
;
A
#
# COMPACT_ATOMS: atom_id res chain seq x y z
N MET A 1 4.49 33.46 -13.87
CA MET A 1 4.63 33.17 -12.44
C MET A 1 3.23 33.10 -11.86
N GLY A 2 2.55 31.97 -12.05
CA GLY A 2 1.33 31.68 -11.32
C GLY A 2 1.73 31.28 -9.90
N LYS A 3 1.22 31.98 -8.89
CA LYS A 3 1.37 31.54 -7.50
C LYS A 3 0.47 30.32 -7.33
N TYR A 4 0.97 29.23 -6.72
CA TYR A 4 0.17 28.08 -6.32
C TYR A 4 -1.15 28.55 -5.67
N TYR A 5 -2.26 27.91 -6.05
CA TYR A 5 -3.58 28.12 -5.45
C TYR A 5 -4.36 26.81 -5.41
N GLU A 6 -5.27 26.68 -4.44
CA GLU A 6 -6.13 25.50 -4.34
C GLU A 6 -7.22 25.54 -5.41
N LEU A 7 -7.36 24.43 -6.13
CA LEU A 7 -8.44 24.25 -7.10
C LEU A 7 -9.76 24.00 -6.37
N THR A 8 -10.85 24.37 -7.03
CA THR A 8 -12.22 24.17 -6.57
C THR A 8 -13.04 23.55 -7.69
N VAL A 9 -14.23 23.02 -7.36
CA VAL A 9 -15.17 22.51 -8.36
C VAL A 9 -15.48 23.56 -9.44
N ASP A 10 -15.51 24.85 -9.07
CA ASP A 10 -15.77 25.96 -9.99
C ASP A 10 -14.59 26.29 -10.92
N THR A 11 -13.35 25.99 -10.51
CA THR A 11 -12.13 26.41 -11.22
C THR A 11 -11.45 25.28 -11.99
N VAL A 12 -11.58 24.03 -11.53
CA VAL A 12 -10.83 22.87 -12.03
C VAL A 12 -11.11 22.56 -13.50
N VAL A 13 -12.34 22.72 -13.98
CA VAL A 13 -12.69 22.47 -15.39
C VAL A 13 -11.97 23.44 -16.32
N SER A 14 -12.02 24.74 -16.01
CA SER A 14 -11.31 25.76 -16.81
C SER A 14 -9.80 25.57 -16.77
N TYR A 15 -9.26 25.17 -15.62
CA TYR A 15 -7.85 24.85 -15.44
C TYR A 15 -7.40 23.68 -16.34
N VAL A 16 -8.16 22.58 -16.37
CA VAL A 16 -7.85 21.42 -17.22
C VAL A 16 -7.92 21.78 -18.70
N ASN A 17 -9.01 22.41 -19.15
CA ASN A 17 -9.19 22.73 -20.57
C ASN A 17 -8.13 23.69 -21.11
N ALA A 18 -7.50 24.50 -20.24
CA ALA A 18 -6.38 25.36 -20.62
C ALA A 18 -5.05 24.61 -20.83
N LYS A 19 -4.92 23.37 -20.33
CA LYS A 19 -3.66 22.61 -20.29
C LYS A 19 -3.71 21.29 -21.04
N LEU A 20 -4.88 20.70 -21.21
CA LEU A 20 -5.04 19.37 -21.78
C LEU A 20 -6.21 19.35 -22.77
N ASP A 21 -5.92 18.99 -24.02
CA ASP A 21 -6.92 18.72 -25.05
C ASP A 21 -7.43 17.29 -24.91
N PHE A 22 -8.41 17.09 -24.01
CA PHE A 22 -9.00 15.78 -23.71
C PHE A 22 -10.50 15.70 -24.04
N PHE A 23 -11.23 16.78 -23.77
CA PHE A 23 -12.67 16.89 -23.98
C PHE A 23 -12.96 17.67 -25.27
N PRO A 24 -14.03 17.33 -26.01
CA PRO A 24 -14.44 18.09 -27.18
C PRO A 24 -14.94 19.50 -26.80
N GLU A 25 -14.94 20.44 -27.75
CA GLU A 25 -15.36 21.83 -27.52
C GLU A 25 -16.81 21.98 -27.04
N ASP A 26 -17.68 21.02 -27.35
CA ASP A 26 -19.10 20.99 -26.98
C ASP A 26 -19.39 20.14 -25.73
N ALA A 27 -18.35 19.77 -24.97
CA ALA A 27 -18.48 19.01 -23.72
C ALA A 27 -19.34 19.75 -22.69
N VAL A 28 -20.17 18.98 -21.97
CA VAL A 28 -20.99 19.48 -20.87
C VAL A 28 -20.55 18.81 -19.58
N PHE A 29 -19.90 19.60 -18.73
CA PHE A 29 -19.19 19.08 -17.57
C PHE A 29 -20.08 18.86 -16.35
N GLU A 30 -19.94 17.69 -15.75
CA GLU A 30 -20.25 17.42 -14.36
C GLU A 30 -18.91 17.32 -13.60
N CYS A 31 -18.78 18.06 -12.50
CA CYS A 31 -17.57 18.06 -11.69
C CYS A 31 -17.91 17.89 -10.21
N ASN A 32 -17.23 16.96 -9.55
CA ASN A 32 -17.39 16.70 -8.12
C ASN A 32 -16.00 16.51 -7.48
N GLU A 33 -15.83 17.01 -6.25
CA GLU A 33 -14.70 16.61 -5.40
C GLU A 33 -15.09 15.29 -4.72
N ILE A 34 -14.25 14.27 -4.88
CA ILE A 34 -14.53 12.88 -4.49
C ILE A 34 -13.45 12.30 -3.58
N GLY A 35 -12.50 13.11 -3.12
CA GLY A 35 -11.44 12.65 -2.23
C GLY A 35 -12.00 12.27 -0.86
N ASP A 36 -11.93 10.98 -0.54
CA ASP A 36 -12.11 10.45 0.82
C ASP A 36 -10.77 10.30 1.56
N GLY A 37 -9.66 10.64 0.90
CA GLY A 37 -8.30 10.54 1.40
C GLY A 37 -7.86 11.66 2.33
N ASN A 38 -6.79 11.38 3.07
CA ASN A 38 -6.32 12.22 4.19
C ASN A 38 -5.39 13.37 3.78
N LEU A 39 -4.94 13.45 2.52
CA LEU A 39 -3.81 14.29 2.12
C LEU A 39 -4.08 15.24 0.94
N ASN A 40 -4.94 14.88 -0.01
CA ASN A 40 -5.00 15.53 -1.31
C ASN A 40 -6.46 15.91 -1.70
N LEU A 41 -6.61 16.88 -2.60
CA LEU A 41 -7.90 17.14 -3.28
C LEU A 41 -8.00 16.22 -4.50
N VAL A 42 -9.15 15.58 -4.69
CA VAL A 42 -9.40 14.72 -5.85
C VAL A 42 -10.70 15.13 -6.52
N PHE A 43 -10.62 15.66 -7.73
CA PHE A 43 -11.78 16.03 -8.54
C PHE A 43 -12.02 15.02 -9.64
N ARG A 44 -13.26 14.61 -9.84
CA ARG A 44 -13.71 13.94 -11.06
C ARG A 44 -14.37 14.94 -11.97
N ILE A 45 -13.85 15.05 -13.20
CA ILE A 45 -14.48 15.83 -14.28
C ILE A 45 -15.01 14.83 -15.30
N LYS A 46 -16.29 14.94 -15.62
CA LYS A 46 -16.98 14.08 -16.55
C LYS A 46 -17.71 14.91 -17.61
N ASP A 47 -17.53 14.55 -18.87
CA ASP A 47 -18.40 15.04 -19.93
C ASP A 47 -19.67 14.17 -19.99
N THR A 48 -20.82 14.79 -19.75
CA THR A 48 -22.12 14.13 -19.72
C THR A 48 -22.59 13.67 -21.11
N HIS A 49 -22.06 14.24 -22.19
CA HIS A 49 -22.38 13.83 -23.56
C HIS A 49 -21.65 12.54 -23.96
N SER A 50 -20.32 12.52 -23.83
CA SER A 50 -19.51 11.36 -24.23
C SER A 50 -19.32 10.30 -23.14
N ASN A 51 -19.71 10.62 -21.90
CA ASN A 51 -19.45 9.81 -20.71
C ASN A 51 -17.95 9.60 -20.41
N LYS A 52 -17.05 10.35 -21.07
CA LYS A 52 -15.62 10.36 -20.76
C LYS A 52 -15.37 11.12 -19.47
N SER A 53 -14.37 10.69 -18.71
CA SER A 53 -13.97 11.35 -17.48
C SER A 53 -12.47 11.24 -17.21
N ILE A 54 -12.00 12.15 -16.35
CA ILE A 54 -10.63 12.21 -15.84
C ILE A 54 -10.67 12.51 -14.34
N ILE A 55 -9.57 12.17 -13.67
CA ILE A 55 -9.30 12.58 -12.29
C ILE A 55 -8.25 13.69 -12.28
N VAL A 56 -8.47 14.70 -11.46
CA VAL A 56 -7.53 15.77 -11.15
C VAL A 56 -7.18 15.67 -9.68
N LYS A 57 -5.91 15.35 -9.37
CA LYS A 57 -5.40 15.24 -8.01
C LYS A 57 -4.43 16.39 -7.74
N GLN A 58 -4.65 17.14 -6.66
CA GLN A 58 -3.79 18.26 -6.26
C GLN A 58 -3.27 18.04 -4.83
N ALA A 59 -1.95 18.15 -4.68
CA ALA A 59 -1.30 18.08 -3.37
C ALA A 59 -1.47 19.39 -2.59
N LEU A 60 -1.90 19.30 -1.32
CA LEU A 60 -2.05 20.43 -0.40
C LEU A 60 -0.82 20.61 0.49
N PRO A 61 -0.49 21.83 0.96
CA PRO A 61 0.69 22.08 1.80
C PRO A 61 0.55 21.63 3.27
N TYR A 62 -0.45 20.79 3.57
CA TYR A 62 -0.77 20.26 4.90
C TYR A 62 -1.49 18.90 4.79
N VAL A 63 -1.55 18.17 5.90
CA VAL A 63 -2.33 16.92 6.04
C VAL A 63 -3.81 17.27 6.16
N ARG A 64 -4.60 17.04 5.10
CA ARG A 64 -6.05 17.35 5.07
C ARG A 64 -6.83 16.78 6.27
N ALA A 65 -6.51 15.57 6.73
CA ALA A 65 -7.19 14.93 7.86
C ALA A 65 -6.86 15.54 9.24
N ALA A 66 -5.69 16.18 9.38
CA ALA A 66 -5.25 16.82 10.62
C ALA A 66 -5.42 18.36 10.59
N GLY A 67 -5.68 18.92 9.41
CA GLY A 67 -5.78 20.36 9.19
C GLY A 67 -4.41 21.04 8.98
N GLU A 68 -4.42 22.37 8.90
CA GLU A 68 -3.23 23.20 8.63
C GLU A 68 -2.13 23.09 9.70
N ASP A 69 -2.46 22.56 10.88
CA ASP A 69 -1.53 22.38 12.01
C ASP A 69 -0.48 21.27 11.77
N TRP A 70 -0.63 20.48 10.70
CA TRP A 70 0.37 19.50 10.26
C TRP A 70 0.81 19.80 8.82
N PRO A 71 1.83 20.67 8.63
CA PRO A 71 2.40 20.97 7.32
C PRO A 71 2.93 19.72 6.64
N LEU A 72 2.81 19.68 5.31
CA LEU A 72 3.31 18.58 4.48
C LEU A 72 3.74 19.08 3.11
N ASP A 73 4.92 18.67 2.64
CA ASP A 73 5.49 19.10 1.36
C ASP A 73 4.60 18.73 0.17
N ILE A 74 4.27 19.73 -0.64
CA ILE A 74 3.52 19.56 -1.89
C ILE A 74 4.35 18.83 -2.96
N GLY A 75 5.68 18.79 -2.81
CA GLY A 75 6.61 18.03 -3.64
C GLY A 75 6.24 16.56 -3.82
N ARG A 76 5.49 15.97 -2.88
CA ARG A 76 4.97 14.60 -2.97
C ARG A 76 4.12 14.34 -4.22
N GLY A 77 3.40 15.35 -4.73
CA GLY A 77 2.62 15.21 -5.97
C GLY A 77 3.50 14.95 -7.20
N ALA A 78 4.73 15.49 -7.21
CA ALA A 78 5.71 15.21 -8.26
C ALA A 78 6.30 13.80 -8.12
N ILE A 79 6.52 13.34 -6.88
CA ILE A 79 6.95 11.97 -6.60
C ILE A 79 5.90 10.96 -7.06
N GLU A 80 4.64 11.15 -6.64
CA GLU A 80 3.50 10.29 -7.00
C GLU A 80 3.35 10.18 -8.53
N THR A 81 3.35 11.32 -9.22
CA THR A 81 3.26 11.35 -10.69
C THR A 81 4.38 10.52 -11.33
N LYS A 82 5.63 10.78 -10.90
CA LYS A 82 6.81 10.17 -11.51
C LYS A 82 6.85 8.66 -11.30
N ILE A 83 6.46 8.17 -10.12
CA ILE A 83 6.39 6.73 -9.92
C ILE A 83 5.22 6.10 -10.69
N LEU A 84 4.04 6.74 -10.76
CA LEU A 84 2.92 6.22 -11.57
C LEU A 84 3.31 6.05 -13.04
N GLU A 85 4.05 7.00 -13.62
CA GLU A 85 4.58 6.88 -14.99
C GLU A 85 5.52 5.67 -15.13
N ILE A 86 6.46 5.49 -14.20
CA ILE A 86 7.38 4.35 -14.19
C ILE A 86 6.62 3.03 -14.03
N GLU A 87 5.70 2.95 -13.07
CA GLU A 87 4.90 1.75 -12.82
C GLU A 87 4.02 1.42 -14.01
N TYR A 88 3.43 2.41 -14.68
CA TYR A 88 2.64 2.21 -15.89
C TYR A 88 3.46 1.57 -17.00
N GLU A 89 4.67 2.08 -17.24
CA GLU A 89 5.61 1.54 -18.22
C GLU A 89 6.07 0.11 -17.88
N LEU A 90 6.38 -0.17 -16.62
CA LEU A 90 6.85 -1.49 -16.19
C LEU A 90 5.74 -2.54 -16.22
N THR A 91 4.51 -2.14 -15.92
CA THR A 91 3.40 -3.07 -15.66
C THR A 91 2.41 -3.21 -16.79
N ASP A 92 2.62 -2.50 -17.90
CA ASP A 92 1.66 -2.43 -19.01
C ASP A 92 0.28 -1.90 -18.53
N GLY A 93 0.31 -0.93 -17.60
CA GLY A 93 -0.87 -0.24 -17.11
C GLY A 93 -1.64 -0.93 -15.99
N LEU A 94 -0.96 -1.56 -15.02
CA LEU A 94 -1.59 -1.97 -13.74
C LEU A 94 -1.75 -0.81 -12.73
N VAL A 95 -1.54 0.42 -13.19
CA VAL A 95 -1.79 1.69 -12.49
C VAL A 95 -2.60 2.62 -13.41
N PRO A 96 -3.23 3.69 -12.91
CA PRO A 96 -3.91 4.66 -13.77
C PRO A 96 -2.92 5.34 -14.71
N LYS A 97 -3.34 5.58 -15.95
CA LYS A 97 -2.53 6.38 -16.88
C LYS A 97 -2.48 7.84 -16.43
N VAL A 98 -1.28 8.40 -16.31
CA VAL A 98 -1.07 9.83 -16.14
C VAL A 98 -1.20 10.54 -17.50
N TYR A 99 -1.99 11.60 -17.57
CA TYR A 99 -2.16 12.42 -18.77
C TYR A 99 -1.31 13.68 -18.74
N MET A 100 -1.14 14.29 -17.56
CA MET A 100 -0.40 15.55 -17.39
C MET A 100 -0.02 15.75 -15.93
N PHE A 101 1.11 16.42 -15.70
CA PHE A 101 1.48 16.98 -14.41
C PHE A 101 1.94 18.43 -14.53
N ASP A 102 1.41 19.29 -13.66
CA ASP A 102 1.79 20.69 -13.55
C ASP A 102 2.66 20.92 -12.30
N ASN A 103 3.95 21.21 -12.53
CA ASN A 103 4.92 21.49 -11.47
C ASN A 103 4.65 22.80 -10.71
N GLU A 104 3.97 23.79 -11.28
CA GLU A 104 3.63 25.03 -10.55
C GLU A 104 2.46 24.81 -9.59
N MET A 105 1.55 23.89 -9.94
CA MET A 105 0.31 23.63 -9.20
C MET A 105 0.34 22.35 -8.38
N TYR A 106 1.38 21.52 -8.54
CA TYR A 106 1.49 20.16 -8.00
C TYR A 106 0.20 19.36 -8.26
N CYS A 107 -0.26 19.47 -9.50
CA CYS A 107 -1.54 18.96 -9.93
C CYS A 107 -1.34 17.92 -11.03
N MET A 108 -1.82 16.71 -10.78
CA MET A 108 -1.80 15.59 -11.70
C MET A 108 -3.18 15.39 -12.32
N VAL A 109 -3.22 15.10 -13.62
CA VAL A 109 -4.43 14.67 -14.33
C VAL A 109 -4.21 13.24 -14.81
N MET A 110 -5.13 12.34 -14.48
CA MET A 110 -4.99 10.90 -14.72
C MET A 110 -6.31 10.21 -15.10
N GLU A 111 -6.20 8.95 -15.52
CA GLU A 111 -7.31 8.04 -15.83
C GLU A 111 -8.34 7.98 -14.70
N ASP A 112 -9.63 8.08 -15.04
CA ASP A 112 -10.72 7.82 -14.10
C ASP A 112 -11.04 6.33 -14.06
N LEU A 113 -10.95 5.77 -12.85
CA LEU A 113 -11.23 4.36 -12.56
C LEU A 113 -12.65 4.19 -11.98
N SER A 114 -13.64 4.93 -12.51
CA SER A 114 -15.02 4.93 -11.99
C SER A 114 -15.71 3.56 -12.00
N ASP A 115 -15.27 2.65 -12.87
CA ASP A 115 -15.79 1.28 -12.98
C ASP A 115 -15.10 0.30 -12.02
N TYR A 116 -14.29 0.81 -11.10
CA TYR A 116 -13.60 0.06 -10.06
C TYR A 116 -14.10 0.48 -8.69
N ILE A 117 -13.87 -0.37 -7.69
CA ILE A 117 -14.04 -0.03 -6.28
C ILE A 117 -12.73 -0.21 -5.53
N ILE A 118 -12.53 0.57 -4.47
CA ILE A 118 -11.39 0.36 -3.56
C ILE A 118 -11.54 -1.03 -2.95
N MET A 119 -10.51 -1.86 -3.09
CA MET A 119 -10.53 -3.29 -2.75
C MET A 119 -10.97 -3.52 -1.30
N ARG A 120 -10.51 -2.68 -0.37
CA ARG A 120 -10.96 -2.73 1.03
C ARG A 120 -12.48 -2.73 1.18
N TYR A 121 -13.18 -1.85 0.47
CA TYR A 121 -14.64 -1.77 0.54
C TYR A 121 -15.32 -2.97 -0.15
N GLY A 122 -14.69 -3.53 -1.18
CA GLY A 122 -15.12 -4.76 -1.81
C GLY A 122 -15.02 -5.98 -0.90
N LEU A 123 -13.86 -6.15 -0.25
CA LEU A 123 -13.62 -7.23 0.71
C LEU A 123 -14.53 -7.12 1.94
N LEU A 124 -14.81 -5.91 2.42
CA LEU A 124 -15.80 -5.69 3.49
C LEU A 124 -17.25 -6.08 3.10
N LYS A 125 -17.53 -6.22 1.80
CA LYS A 125 -18.79 -6.75 1.27
C LYS A 125 -18.70 -8.24 0.92
N TYR A 126 -17.60 -8.90 1.29
CA TYR A 126 -17.32 -10.30 1.03
C TYR A 126 -17.24 -10.63 -0.48
N GLU A 127 -16.83 -9.66 -1.30
CA GLU A 127 -16.56 -9.87 -2.72
C GLU A 127 -15.22 -10.57 -2.91
N ASN A 128 -15.17 -11.49 -3.89
CA ASN A 128 -13.96 -12.20 -4.29
C ASN A 128 -13.47 -11.66 -5.64
N TYR A 129 -12.14 -11.52 -5.80
CA TYR A 129 -11.50 -11.02 -7.02
C TYR A 129 -10.55 -12.09 -7.59
N PRO A 130 -11.04 -12.97 -8.49
CA PRO A 130 -10.32 -14.18 -8.88
C PRO A 130 -9.00 -13.91 -9.61
N LYS A 131 -8.83 -12.73 -10.21
CA LYS A 131 -7.60 -12.35 -10.94
C LYS A 131 -6.62 -11.54 -10.10
N PHE A 132 -6.98 -11.19 -8.88
CA PHE A 132 -6.21 -10.28 -8.03
C PHE A 132 -4.79 -10.81 -7.79
N ALA A 133 -4.63 -12.02 -7.26
CA ALA A 133 -3.33 -12.57 -6.89
C ALA A 133 -2.35 -12.62 -8.08
N GLN A 134 -2.86 -12.98 -9.27
CA GLN A 134 -2.09 -12.97 -10.50
C GLN A 134 -1.62 -11.55 -10.87
N GLN A 135 -2.52 -10.57 -10.92
CA GLN A 135 -2.20 -9.22 -11.36
C GLN A 135 -1.34 -8.46 -10.35
N ILE A 136 -1.63 -8.57 -9.05
CA ILE A 136 -0.85 -7.87 -8.02
C ILE A 136 0.56 -8.44 -7.89
N SER A 137 0.75 -9.75 -8.08
CA SER A 137 2.10 -10.33 -8.13
C SER A 137 2.85 -9.92 -9.40
N ASP A 138 2.17 -9.75 -10.54
CA ASP A 138 2.80 -9.17 -11.75
C ASP A 138 3.26 -7.73 -11.49
N PHE A 139 2.43 -6.91 -10.83
CA PHE A 139 2.80 -5.56 -10.37
C PHE A 139 4.05 -5.62 -9.48
N LEU A 140 3.98 -6.35 -8.35
CA LEU A 140 5.07 -6.42 -7.37
C LEU A 140 6.40 -6.88 -7.98
N VAL A 141 6.37 -7.94 -8.79
CA VAL A 141 7.59 -8.49 -9.41
C VAL A 141 8.21 -7.46 -10.35
N LYS A 142 7.41 -6.85 -11.22
CA LYS A 142 7.90 -5.90 -12.22
C LYS A 142 8.38 -4.60 -11.58
N THR A 143 7.65 -4.02 -10.63
CA THR A 143 8.03 -2.74 -10.00
C THR A 143 9.21 -2.91 -9.06
N LEU A 144 9.27 -3.98 -8.27
CA LEU A 144 10.35 -4.19 -7.31
C LEU A 144 11.62 -4.71 -7.99
N LEU A 145 11.55 -5.78 -8.79
CA LEU A 145 12.75 -6.38 -9.38
C LEU A 145 13.41 -5.45 -10.40
N LEU A 146 12.64 -4.86 -11.32
CA LEU A 146 13.18 -4.07 -12.44
C LEU A 146 13.73 -2.70 -12.01
N THR A 147 13.42 -2.25 -10.79
CA THR A 147 13.95 -1.01 -10.23
C THR A 147 15.12 -1.22 -9.25
N SER A 148 15.60 -2.46 -9.11
CA SER A 148 16.67 -2.83 -8.17
C SER A 148 18.08 -2.82 -8.78
N ASP A 149 19.12 -2.84 -7.93
CA ASP A 149 20.52 -2.87 -8.36
C ASP A 149 20.92 -4.15 -9.12
N VAL A 150 20.15 -5.26 -9.02
CA VAL A 150 20.45 -6.48 -9.79
C VAL A 150 20.06 -6.36 -11.26
N VAL A 151 19.16 -5.44 -11.61
CA VAL A 151 18.71 -5.17 -12.98
C VAL A 151 19.31 -3.87 -13.51
N MET A 152 19.20 -2.80 -12.72
CA MET A 152 19.54 -1.45 -13.15
C MET A 152 21.05 -1.17 -13.17
N GLY A 153 21.46 -0.25 -14.04
CA GLY A 153 22.80 0.32 -13.97
C GLY A 153 23.02 1.08 -12.66
N HIS A 154 24.06 0.73 -11.90
CA HIS A 154 24.31 1.27 -10.55
C HIS A 154 24.43 2.80 -10.43
N LYS A 155 24.73 3.51 -11.54
CA LYS A 155 24.72 4.99 -11.59
C LYS A 155 23.31 5.53 -11.81
N GLU A 156 22.59 4.96 -12.77
CA GLU A 156 21.21 5.32 -13.05
C GLU A 156 20.35 5.12 -11.80
N LYS A 157 20.48 3.97 -11.13
CA LYS A 157 19.75 3.71 -9.89
C LYS A 157 20.08 4.73 -8.81
N LYS A 158 21.35 5.15 -8.66
CA LYS A 158 21.73 6.20 -7.68
C LYS A 158 21.15 7.56 -8.04
N GLU A 159 21.03 7.90 -9.31
CA GLU A 159 20.30 9.11 -9.74
C GLU A 159 18.80 8.98 -9.47
N ARG A 160 18.20 7.79 -9.64
CA ARG A 160 16.81 7.56 -9.25
C ARG A 160 16.62 7.69 -7.73
N VAL A 161 17.51 7.13 -6.92
CA VAL A 161 17.50 7.31 -5.45
C VAL A 161 17.44 8.79 -5.10
N LYS A 162 18.30 9.64 -5.68
CA LYS A 162 18.26 11.10 -5.44
C LYS A 162 16.90 11.71 -5.82
N GLY A 163 16.36 11.29 -6.96
CA GLY A 163 15.09 11.81 -7.47
C GLY A 163 13.84 11.27 -6.78
N PHE A 164 13.99 10.41 -5.77
CA PHE A 164 12.93 9.83 -4.96
C PHE A 164 13.25 9.93 -3.45
N ILE A 165 14.09 10.90 -3.06
CA ILE A 165 14.25 11.26 -1.65
C ILE A 165 12.94 11.90 -1.17
N ASN A 166 12.29 11.27 -0.21
CA ASN A 166 10.94 11.63 0.26
C ASN A 166 10.85 11.68 1.80
N PRO A 167 11.59 12.60 2.46
CA PRO A 167 11.89 12.51 3.88
C PRO A 167 10.66 12.62 4.78
N GLU A 168 9.72 13.52 4.48
CA GLU A 168 8.54 13.74 5.33
C GLU A 168 7.59 12.52 5.33
N LEU A 169 7.36 11.91 4.16
CA LEU A 169 6.56 10.70 4.06
C LEU A 169 7.30 9.48 4.65
N CYS A 170 8.62 9.41 4.51
CA CYS A 170 9.42 8.37 5.18
C CYS A 170 9.33 8.49 6.70
N GLU A 171 9.45 9.71 7.26
CA GLU A 171 9.34 9.97 8.71
C GLU A 171 7.98 9.51 9.27
N ILE A 172 6.88 9.77 8.53
CA ILE A 172 5.55 9.28 8.92
C ILE A 172 5.56 7.76 9.08
N THR A 173 6.14 7.02 8.13
CA THR A 173 6.23 5.55 8.22
C THR A 173 7.19 5.10 9.34
N GLU A 174 8.36 5.71 9.44
CA GLU A 174 9.37 5.42 10.47
C GLU A 174 8.81 5.55 11.89
N GLU A 175 7.95 6.55 12.12
CA GLU A 175 7.32 6.78 13.41
C GLU A 175 6.06 5.92 13.58
N LEU A 176 5.10 6.00 12.65
CA LEU A 176 3.77 5.41 12.84
C LEU A 176 3.74 3.91 12.62
N VAL A 177 4.66 3.32 11.85
CA VAL A 177 4.72 1.86 11.63
C VAL A 177 5.68 1.21 12.60
N TYR A 178 6.86 1.80 12.81
CA TYR A 178 7.96 1.11 13.49
C TYR A 178 8.27 1.59 14.90
N THR A 179 7.70 2.73 15.35
CA THR A 179 8.11 3.34 16.63
C THR A 179 6.96 3.47 17.60
N GLU A 180 5.95 4.26 17.27
CA GLU A 180 4.89 4.61 18.22
C GLU A 180 4.03 3.42 18.66
N PRO A 181 3.63 2.49 17.77
CA PRO A 181 2.81 1.33 18.18
C PRO A 181 3.50 0.39 19.18
N PHE A 182 4.83 0.44 19.29
CA PHE A 182 5.62 -0.38 20.19
C PHE A 182 6.05 0.37 21.47
N ASN A 183 5.60 1.60 21.64
CA ASN A 183 5.84 2.45 22.80
C ASN A 183 4.50 2.96 23.37
N ILE A 184 4.55 3.68 24.49
CA ILE A 184 3.43 4.54 24.90
C ILE A 184 3.54 5.84 24.10
N GLY A 185 3.17 5.77 22.81
CA GLY A 185 3.26 6.85 21.85
C GLY A 185 2.13 7.88 21.99
N ALA A 186 2.43 9.15 21.72
CA ALA A 186 1.47 10.24 21.88
C ALA A 186 0.29 10.19 20.91
N ARG A 187 0.48 9.60 19.72
CA ARG A 187 -0.56 9.46 18.69
C ARG A 187 -1.18 8.06 18.63
N ASN A 188 -0.79 7.15 19.54
CA ASN A 188 -1.47 5.87 19.65
C ASN A 188 -2.94 6.11 20.02
N ASN A 189 -3.82 5.46 19.27
CA ASN A 189 -5.26 5.55 19.45
C ASN A 189 -5.77 4.11 19.55
N MET A 190 -6.42 3.75 20.65
CA MET A 190 -6.96 2.40 20.82
C MET A 190 -8.07 2.41 21.87
N GLU A 191 -8.94 1.41 21.81
CA GLU A 191 -9.98 1.23 22.82
C GLU A 191 -9.40 0.84 24.19
N ASP A 192 -10.06 1.25 25.28
CA ASP A 192 -9.61 1.02 26.66
C ASP A 192 -9.28 -0.45 26.96
N PHE A 193 -10.03 -1.39 26.37
CA PHE A 193 -9.83 -2.83 26.56
C PHE A 193 -8.50 -3.36 25.97
N LEU A 194 -7.84 -2.58 25.10
CA LEU A 194 -6.54 -2.92 24.54
C LEU A 194 -5.37 -2.31 25.30
N VAL A 195 -5.55 -1.27 26.12
CA VAL A 195 -4.44 -0.50 26.69
C VAL A 195 -3.47 -1.38 27.50
N ASP A 196 -4.00 -2.20 28.41
CA ASP A 196 -3.16 -3.10 29.21
C ASP A 196 -2.56 -4.23 28.37
N PHE A 197 -3.32 -4.72 27.38
CA PHE A 197 -2.86 -5.78 26.47
C PHE A 197 -1.74 -5.29 25.55
N HIS A 198 -1.86 -4.08 25.01
CA HIS A 198 -0.85 -3.37 24.23
C HIS A 198 0.44 -3.22 25.05
N ARG A 199 0.34 -2.76 26.31
CA ARG A 199 1.50 -2.63 27.17
C ARG A 199 2.22 -3.97 27.36
N GLN A 200 1.50 -5.01 27.77
CA GLN A 200 2.07 -6.32 28.08
C GLN A 200 2.64 -7.01 26.84
N GLU A 201 1.91 -6.97 25.72
CA GLU A 201 2.27 -7.73 24.54
C GLU A 201 3.25 -6.99 23.62
N LEU A 202 3.24 -5.65 23.59
CA LEU A 202 4.02 -4.87 22.62
C LEU A 202 5.11 -4.04 23.28
N VAL A 203 4.77 -3.26 24.31
CA VAL A 203 5.71 -2.32 24.94
C VAL A 203 6.73 -3.04 25.84
N GLU A 204 6.28 -4.04 26.61
CA GLU A 204 7.12 -4.76 27.57
C GLU A 204 7.85 -5.97 26.93
N ASP A 205 7.52 -6.36 25.70
CA ASP A 205 8.19 -7.45 24.98
C ASP A 205 9.52 -6.95 24.35
N VAL A 206 10.59 -7.04 25.14
CA VAL A 206 11.95 -6.64 24.72
C VAL A 206 12.41 -7.38 23.47
N ALA A 207 12.07 -8.67 23.33
CA ALA A 207 12.48 -9.46 22.17
C ALA A 207 11.76 -9.00 20.90
N LEU A 208 10.47 -8.68 20.99
CA LEU A 208 9.73 -8.05 19.90
C LEU A 208 10.35 -6.71 19.49
N SER A 209 10.65 -5.85 20.47
CA SER A 209 11.24 -4.53 20.23
C SER A 209 12.56 -4.60 19.46
N VAL A 210 13.40 -5.61 19.75
CA VAL A 210 14.66 -5.84 19.02
C VAL A 210 14.40 -6.20 17.55
N GLU A 211 13.41 -7.05 17.27
CA GLU A 211 13.08 -7.42 15.90
C GLU A 211 12.46 -6.27 15.11
N VAL A 212 11.59 -5.47 15.75
CA VAL A 212 11.03 -4.25 15.14
C VAL A 212 12.13 -3.23 14.85
N ALA A 213 13.08 -3.05 15.75
CA ALA A 213 14.21 -2.15 15.51
C ALA A 213 15.03 -2.58 14.29
N LYS A 214 15.28 -3.88 14.09
CA LYS A 214 15.95 -4.37 12.87
C LYS A 214 15.16 -4.02 11.61
N LEU A 215 13.84 -4.20 11.62
CA LEU A 215 12.96 -3.85 10.49
C LEU A 215 12.94 -2.33 10.24
N LYS A 216 12.91 -1.50 11.28
CA LYS A 216 13.03 -0.03 11.15
C LYS A 216 14.35 0.36 10.48
N PHE A 217 15.46 -0.24 10.93
CA PHE A 217 16.77 0.07 10.37
C PHE A 217 16.95 -0.47 8.95
N ASP A 218 16.29 -1.57 8.59
CA ASP A 218 16.21 -2.01 7.19
C ASP A 218 15.45 -0.97 6.35
N PHE A 219 14.26 -0.53 6.79
CA PHE A 219 13.49 0.51 6.12
C PHE A 219 14.28 1.81 5.88
N MET A 220 14.99 2.31 6.91
CA MET A 220 15.75 3.56 6.83
C MET A 220 17.01 3.48 5.96
N ASN A 221 17.61 2.29 5.79
CA ASN A 221 18.98 2.18 5.25
C ASN A 221 19.08 1.30 3.99
N ASN A 222 18.10 0.45 3.72
CA ASN A 222 18.13 -0.50 2.62
C ASN A 222 17.39 0.05 1.40
N ALA A 223 18.06 0.89 0.63
CA ALA A 223 17.55 1.38 -0.65
C ALA A 223 17.54 0.25 -1.71
N GLN A 224 16.64 -0.72 -1.61
CA GLN A 224 16.67 -1.96 -2.40
C GLN A 224 15.98 -1.82 -3.76
N ALA A 225 14.78 -1.25 -3.77
CA ALA A 225 13.94 -1.05 -4.96
C ALA A 225 13.11 0.23 -4.81
N LEU A 226 12.54 0.71 -5.91
CA LEU A 226 11.56 1.81 -5.86
C LEU A 226 10.23 1.23 -5.37
N LEU A 227 9.81 1.64 -4.18
CA LEU A 227 8.59 1.17 -3.53
C LEU A 227 7.39 2.03 -3.91
N HIS A 228 6.20 1.43 -3.85
CA HIS A 228 4.93 2.14 -3.74
C HIS A 228 4.87 2.91 -2.40
N GLY A 229 5.29 2.27 -1.31
CA GLY A 229 5.47 2.93 0.01
C GLY A 229 4.23 2.98 0.90
N ASP A 230 3.03 2.69 0.38
CA ASP A 230 1.81 2.44 1.19
C ASP A 230 0.84 1.43 0.52
N LEU A 231 1.35 0.26 0.11
CA LEU A 231 0.58 -0.73 -0.68
C LEU A 231 -0.39 -1.58 0.16
N HIS A 232 -1.46 -0.96 0.64
CA HIS A 232 -2.55 -1.64 1.33
C HIS A 232 -3.80 -1.79 0.45
N THR A 233 -4.80 -2.57 0.89
CA THR A 233 -6.06 -2.77 0.12
C THR A 233 -6.91 -1.50 -0.07
N GLY A 234 -6.57 -0.41 0.62
CA GLY A 234 -7.11 0.94 0.35
C GLY A 234 -6.48 1.64 -0.84
N SER A 235 -5.32 1.19 -1.30
CA SER A 235 -4.50 1.78 -2.39
C SER A 235 -4.62 0.93 -3.67
N ILE A 236 -5.69 0.15 -3.76
CA ILE A 236 -5.92 -0.79 -4.86
C ILE A 236 -7.38 -0.63 -5.28
N PHE A 237 -7.58 -0.23 -6.53
CA PHE A 237 -8.85 -0.33 -7.22
C PHE A 237 -8.98 -1.71 -7.87
N VAL A 238 -10.15 -2.34 -7.72
CA VAL A 238 -10.46 -3.64 -8.31
C VAL A 238 -11.86 -3.66 -8.92
N ASN A 239 -12.01 -4.50 -9.93
CA ASN A 239 -13.29 -5.08 -10.32
C ASN A 239 -13.09 -6.59 -10.53
N GLN A 240 -14.09 -7.28 -11.08
CA GLN A 240 -14.01 -8.74 -11.27
C GLN A 240 -12.90 -9.19 -12.23
N GLU A 241 -12.41 -8.28 -13.09
CA GLU A 241 -11.49 -8.59 -14.19
C GLU A 241 -10.11 -7.93 -14.06
N TYR A 242 -10.01 -6.79 -13.37
CA TYR A 242 -8.82 -5.94 -13.37
C TYR A 242 -8.50 -5.37 -12.00
N THR A 243 -7.21 -5.17 -11.77
CA THR A 243 -6.59 -4.57 -10.58
C THR A 243 -5.77 -3.36 -11.02
N LYS A 244 -5.92 -2.25 -10.30
CA LYS A 244 -5.20 -1.00 -10.52
C LYS A 244 -4.65 -0.50 -9.19
N VAL A 245 -3.33 -0.43 -9.05
CA VAL A 245 -2.68 0.18 -7.88
C VAL A 245 -2.71 1.70 -8.04
N ILE A 246 -2.94 2.43 -6.93
CA ILE A 246 -3.07 3.89 -6.90
C ILE A 246 -2.37 4.46 -5.67
N ASP A 247 -2.16 5.77 -5.67
CA ASP A 247 -1.68 6.54 -4.52
C ASP A 247 -0.25 6.21 -4.01
N PRO A 248 0.76 6.08 -4.89
CA PRO A 248 2.15 5.83 -4.49
C PRO A 248 2.86 7.11 -3.99
N GLU A 249 2.19 7.97 -3.19
CA GLU A 249 2.78 9.24 -2.72
C GLU A 249 3.89 9.05 -1.66
N PHE A 250 3.94 7.87 -1.03
CA PHE A 250 4.99 7.44 -0.10
C PHE A 250 6.22 6.85 -0.81
N ALA A 251 6.25 6.88 -2.15
CA ALA A 251 7.31 6.28 -2.92
C ALA A 251 8.71 6.81 -2.54
N PHE A 252 9.63 5.87 -2.33
CA PHE A 252 11.05 6.10 -2.16
C PHE A 252 11.82 4.82 -2.48
N TYR A 253 13.14 4.89 -2.50
CA TYR A 253 13.97 3.68 -2.58
C TYR A 253 14.14 3.05 -1.20
N GLY A 254 13.48 1.91 -0.98
CA GLY A 254 13.46 1.18 0.29
C GLY A 254 13.49 -0.34 0.10
N PRO A 255 13.29 -1.13 1.18
CA PRO A 255 13.30 -2.58 1.12
C PRO A 255 12.05 -3.12 0.42
N MET A 256 12.22 -4.00 -0.57
CA MET A 256 11.13 -4.64 -1.32
C MET A 256 10.09 -5.30 -0.40
N ALA A 257 10.57 -5.77 0.74
CA ALA A 257 9.78 -6.41 1.77
C ALA A 257 8.60 -5.55 2.24
N TYR A 258 8.73 -4.21 2.18
CA TYR A 258 7.75 -3.29 2.73
C TYR A 258 6.39 -3.38 2.02
N ASP A 259 6.37 -3.23 0.70
CA ASP A 259 5.13 -3.25 -0.08
C ASP A 259 4.43 -4.61 0.01
N ILE A 260 5.20 -5.70 -0.06
CA ILE A 260 4.67 -7.06 0.04
C ILE A 260 4.08 -7.31 1.44
N GLY A 261 4.79 -6.89 2.49
CA GLY A 261 4.35 -7.02 3.86
C GLY A 261 3.08 -6.21 4.15
N ALA A 262 3.02 -4.97 3.66
CA ALA A 262 1.84 -4.11 3.80
C ALA A 262 0.59 -4.74 3.18
N LEU A 263 0.74 -5.34 2.00
CA LEU A 263 -0.35 -6.05 1.34
C LEU A 263 -0.79 -7.29 2.12
N ILE A 264 0.17 -8.15 2.51
CA ILE A 264 -0.08 -9.37 3.29
C ILE A 264 -0.84 -9.04 4.58
N ALA A 265 -0.39 -8.03 5.32
CA ALA A 265 -1.03 -7.57 6.55
C ALA A 265 -2.52 -7.24 6.35
N ASN A 266 -2.84 -6.53 5.26
CA ASN A 266 -4.20 -6.09 4.98
C ASN A 266 -5.12 -7.24 4.55
N LEU A 267 -4.61 -8.27 3.86
CA LEU A 267 -5.36 -9.49 3.59
C LEU A 267 -5.64 -10.28 4.88
N ILE A 268 -4.65 -10.38 5.77
CA ILE A 268 -4.81 -11.07 7.07
C ILE A 268 -5.80 -10.33 7.97
N MET A 269 -5.72 -9.00 8.06
CA MET A 269 -6.67 -8.21 8.85
C MET A 269 -8.11 -8.37 8.35
N ASN A 270 -8.30 -8.43 7.03
CA ASN A 270 -9.62 -8.70 6.45
C ASN A 270 -10.12 -10.13 6.72
N TYR A 271 -9.22 -11.13 6.75
CA TYR A 271 -9.55 -12.48 7.19
C TYR A 271 -10.04 -12.48 8.64
N ILE A 272 -9.27 -11.85 9.53
CA ILE A 272 -9.58 -11.78 10.97
C ILE A 272 -10.92 -11.05 11.19
N SER A 273 -11.18 -9.95 10.48
CA SER A 273 -12.45 -9.24 10.59
C SER A 273 -13.62 -10.05 10.04
N THR A 274 -13.45 -10.75 8.92
CA THR A 274 -14.49 -11.61 8.34
C THR A 274 -14.86 -12.73 9.30
N ASP A 275 -13.86 -13.40 9.89
CA ASP A 275 -14.05 -14.46 10.87
C ASP A 275 -14.83 -13.99 12.11
N ALA A 276 -14.55 -12.76 12.55
CA ALA A 276 -15.23 -12.15 13.69
C ALA A 276 -16.65 -11.67 13.34
N ILE A 277 -16.89 -11.10 12.17
CA ILE A 277 -18.18 -10.50 11.83
C ILE A 277 -19.22 -11.57 11.47
N LEU A 278 -18.84 -12.54 10.63
CA LEU A 278 -19.79 -13.52 10.11
C LEU A 278 -19.95 -14.70 11.07
N ASP A 279 -21.20 -15.14 11.24
CA ASP A 279 -21.49 -16.43 11.85
C ASP A 279 -21.16 -17.58 10.89
N GLU A 280 -21.05 -18.80 11.43
CA GLU A 280 -20.77 -19.99 10.64
C GLU A 280 -21.80 -20.20 9.51
N GLY A 281 -21.31 -20.38 8.29
CA GLY A 281 -22.14 -20.54 7.10
C GLY A 281 -21.37 -20.42 5.79
N THR A 282 -22.08 -20.59 4.68
CA THR A 282 -21.47 -20.65 3.34
C THR A 282 -20.71 -19.37 2.98
N THR A 283 -21.27 -18.19 3.27
CA THR A 283 -20.61 -16.91 2.97
C THR A 283 -19.26 -16.78 3.69
N LYS A 284 -19.24 -17.10 4.99
CA LYS A 284 -18.01 -17.10 5.79
C LYS A 284 -16.99 -18.07 5.21
N ALA A 285 -17.39 -19.33 4.98
CA ALA A 285 -16.49 -20.36 4.47
C ALA A 285 -15.89 -19.99 3.10
N VAL A 286 -16.70 -19.50 2.17
CA VAL A 286 -16.25 -19.13 0.81
C VAL A 286 -15.31 -17.92 0.85
N HIS A 287 -15.63 -16.90 1.64
CA HIS A 287 -14.81 -15.69 1.67
C HIS A 287 -13.48 -15.91 2.42
N LEU A 288 -13.49 -16.65 3.54
CA LEU A 288 -12.26 -17.01 4.25
C LEU A 288 -11.35 -17.91 3.38
N GLU A 289 -11.91 -18.85 2.61
CA GLU A 289 -11.14 -19.65 1.66
C GLU A 289 -10.52 -18.78 0.56
N TYR A 290 -11.28 -17.81 0.03
CA TYR A 290 -10.76 -16.86 -0.95
C TYR A 290 -9.60 -16.03 -0.37
N LEU A 291 -9.75 -15.44 0.83
CA LEU A 291 -8.70 -14.64 1.45
C LEU A 291 -7.45 -15.48 1.76
N SER A 292 -7.64 -16.71 2.25
CA SER A 292 -6.56 -17.67 2.49
C SER A 292 -5.83 -18.03 1.20
N SER A 293 -6.57 -18.29 0.12
CA SER A 293 -6.00 -18.61 -1.20
C SER A 293 -5.27 -17.40 -1.79
N ALA A 294 -5.89 -16.22 -1.78
CA ALA A 294 -5.28 -15.00 -2.29
C ALA A 294 -3.99 -14.64 -1.55
N LEU A 295 -3.97 -14.78 -0.22
CA LEU A 295 -2.75 -14.60 0.57
C LEU A 295 -1.65 -15.60 0.17
N SER A 296 -1.99 -16.87 0.06
CA SER A 296 -1.05 -17.91 -0.33
C SER A 296 -0.48 -17.66 -1.73
N ASP A 297 -1.37 -17.38 -2.68
CA ASP A 297 -1.04 -17.17 -4.09
C ASP A 297 -0.18 -15.91 -4.29
N VAL A 298 -0.46 -14.81 -3.58
CA VAL A 298 0.39 -13.60 -3.67
C VAL A 298 1.83 -13.91 -3.29
N VAL A 299 2.06 -14.66 -2.21
CA VAL A 299 3.41 -15.02 -1.74
C VAL A 299 4.09 -15.96 -2.73
N ASP A 300 3.41 -17.03 -3.13
CA ASP A 300 3.98 -18.08 -3.98
C ASP A 300 4.20 -17.58 -5.42
N LEU A 301 3.26 -16.81 -5.97
CA LEU A 301 3.41 -16.21 -7.30
C LEU A 301 4.49 -15.13 -7.32
N PHE A 302 4.61 -14.28 -6.30
CA PHE A 302 5.71 -13.32 -6.22
C PHE A 302 7.06 -14.05 -6.25
N LYS A 303 7.22 -15.11 -5.44
CA LYS A 303 8.44 -15.90 -5.40
C LYS A 303 8.75 -16.53 -6.75
N GLN A 304 7.79 -17.25 -7.31
CA GLN A 304 7.95 -17.97 -8.58
C GLN A 304 8.27 -16.99 -9.72
N LYS A 305 7.43 -15.98 -9.94
CA LYS A 305 7.60 -15.02 -11.03
C LYS A 305 8.88 -14.21 -10.91
N SER A 306 9.31 -13.87 -9.69
CA SER A 306 10.59 -13.20 -9.49
C SER A 306 11.75 -14.08 -9.92
N LEU A 307 11.75 -15.36 -9.54
CA LEU A 307 12.81 -16.32 -9.90
C LEU A 307 12.83 -16.64 -11.41
N ASP A 308 11.66 -16.69 -12.03
CA ASP A 308 11.50 -16.90 -13.47
C ASP A 308 11.99 -15.68 -14.25
N LEU A 309 11.53 -14.47 -13.89
CA LEU A 309 11.93 -13.23 -14.54
C LEU A 309 13.42 -12.91 -14.34
N TRP A 310 13.99 -13.32 -13.20
CA TRP A 310 15.39 -13.06 -12.84
C TRP A 310 16.38 -13.42 -13.95
N ASP A 311 16.21 -14.61 -14.54
CA ASP A 311 17.17 -15.13 -15.53
C ASP A 311 17.18 -14.31 -16.82
N ASP A 312 16.06 -13.64 -17.13
CA ASP A 312 15.90 -12.82 -18.33
C ASP A 312 16.41 -11.38 -18.13
N VAL A 313 16.22 -10.80 -16.95
CA VAL A 313 16.39 -9.35 -16.73
C VAL A 313 17.62 -8.97 -15.92
N VAL A 314 18.16 -9.86 -15.09
CA VAL A 314 19.29 -9.53 -14.21
C VAL A 314 20.55 -9.30 -15.03
N THR A 315 21.23 -8.19 -14.74
CA THR A 315 22.41 -7.74 -15.50
C THR A 315 23.69 -7.86 -14.70
N ASP A 316 23.63 -7.80 -13.37
CA ASP A 316 24.79 -7.89 -12.49
C ASP A 316 25.42 -9.31 -12.52
N LYS A 317 26.75 -9.37 -12.58
CA LYS A 317 27.48 -10.66 -12.70
C LYS A 317 27.47 -11.46 -11.41
N MET A 318 27.53 -10.80 -10.26
CA MET A 318 27.50 -11.47 -8.96
C MET A 318 26.08 -11.95 -8.64
N ALA A 319 25.06 -11.21 -9.09
CA ALA A 319 23.67 -11.61 -8.98
C ALA A 319 23.30 -12.88 -9.78
N LYS A 320 24.17 -13.31 -10.71
CA LYS A 320 24.02 -14.54 -11.51
C LYS A 320 24.73 -15.76 -10.91
N VAL A 321 25.41 -15.60 -9.77
CA VAL A 321 26.04 -16.74 -9.07
C VAL A 321 24.94 -17.71 -8.61
N THR A 322 25.13 -18.99 -8.87
CA THR A 322 24.18 -20.05 -8.49
C THR A 322 23.82 -19.97 -7.00
N GLY A 323 22.52 -19.97 -6.70
CA GLY A 323 21.99 -19.88 -5.34
C GLY A 323 21.73 -18.46 -4.84
N PHE A 324 22.26 -17.41 -5.52
CA PHE A 324 22.06 -16.04 -5.08
C PHE A 324 20.62 -15.57 -5.26
N LYS A 325 19.97 -15.89 -6.40
CA LYS A 325 18.60 -15.46 -6.66
C LYS A 325 17.60 -16.06 -5.67
N GLU A 326 17.77 -17.33 -5.33
CA GLU A 326 16.94 -18.01 -4.33
C GLU A 326 17.14 -17.41 -2.94
N TRP A 327 18.39 -17.13 -2.54
CA TRP A 327 18.67 -16.45 -1.28
C TRP A 327 18.06 -15.05 -1.24
N TYR A 328 18.24 -14.26 -2.30
CA TYR A 328 17.78 -12.87 -2.38
C TYR A 328 16.26 -12.76 -2.26
N ILE A 329 15.52 -13.55 -3.04
CA ILE A 329 14.05 -13.55 -3.00
C ILE A 329 13.54 -14.12 -1.68
N ASN A 330 14.21 -15.13 -1.12
CA ASN A 330 13.83 -15.66 0.18
C ASN A 330 14.05 -14.65 1.31
N ASP A 331 15.14 -13.89 1.30
CA ASP A 331 15.41 -12.83 2.26
C ASP A 331 14.34 -11.71 2.20
N VAL A 332 13.90 -11.33 1.00
CA VAL A 332 12.78 -10.41 0.81
C VAL A 332 11.52 -10.95 1.50
N LEU A 333 11.16 -12.21 1.27
CA LEU A 333 9.96 -12.82 1.88
C LEU A 333 10.05 -12.94 3.40
N VAL A 334 11.22 -13.29 3.94
CA VAL A 334 11.46 -13.30 5.40
C VAL A 334 11.18 -11.92 5.98
N ASN A 335 11.70 -10.85 5.37
CA ASN A 335 11.46 -9.50 5.86
C ASN A 335 10.02 -9.04 5.62
N SER A 336 9.35 -9.48 4.55
CA SER A 336 7.93 -9.19 4.29
C SER A 336 7.02 -9.69 5.40
N ALA A 337 7.28 -10.89 5.95
CA ALA A 337 6.54 -11.40 7.11
C ALA A 337 6.69 -10.47 8.33
N GLY A 338 7.91 -10.00 8.59
CA GLY A 338 8.17 -9.03 9.66
C GLY A 338 7.44 -7.70 9.46
N VAL A 339 7.50 -7.13 8.26
CA VAL A 339 6.78 -5.89 7.93
C VAL A 339 5.26 -6.09 8.05
N ALA A 340 4.74 -7.23 7.61
CA ALA A 340 3.32 -7.53 7.74
C ALA A 340 2.86 -7.47 9.20
N GLY A 341 3.64 -8.03 10.13
CA GLY A 341 3.34 -7.89 11.56
C GLY A 341 3.38 -6.44 12.06
N CYS A 342 4.37 -5.64 11.64
CA CYS A 342 4.42 -4.21 12.00
C CYS A 342 3.19 -3.44 11.48
N GLU A 343 2.79 -3.68 10.23
CA GLU A 343 1.60 -3.08 9.62
C GLU A 343 0.31 -3.51 10.36
N MET A 344 0.17 -4.79 10.69
CA MET A 344 -0.97 -5.29 11.46
C MET A 344 -1.09 -4.59 12.82
N ILE A 345 0.04 -4.43 13.53
CA ILE A 345 0.07 -3.77 14.85
C ILE A 345 -0.26 -2.29 14.71
N ARG A 346 0.38 -1.55 13.80
CA ARG A 346 0.14 -0.10 13.66
C ARG A 346 -1.31 0.23 13.31
N ARG A 347 -1.98 -0.63 12.53
CA ARG A 347 -3.40 -0.49 12.18
C ARG A 347 -4.36 -0.84 13.32
N THR A 348 -3.88 -1.43 14.41
CA THR A 348 -4.70 -1.83 15.57
C THR A 348 -4.61 -0.85 16.73
N VAL A 349 -3.42 -0.32 17.00
CA VAL A 349 -3.10 0.49 18.20
C VAL A 349 -2.50 1.86 17.90
N GLY A 350 -2.12 2.11 16.64
CA GLY A 350 -1.47 3.34 16.21
C GLY A 350 -2.46 4.44 15.81
N PHE A 351 -1.94 5.49 15.19
CA PHE A 351 -2.76 6.64 14.78
C PHE A 351 -3.79 6.31 13.70
N ALA A 352 -3.34 5.65 12.63
CA ALA A 352 -4.16 5.37 11.44
C ALA A 352 -4.69 3.93 11.49
N HIS A 353 -5.97 3.79 11.82
CA HIS A 353 -6.63 2.50 11.91
C HIS A 353 -6.96 1.89 10.55
N VAL A 354 -7.62 0.73 10.59
CA VAL A 354 -8.19 0.05 9.43
C VAL A 354 -9.68 -0.24 9.64
N LYS A 355 -10.49 0.05 8.61
CA LYS A 355 -11.95 -0.13 8.66
C LYS A 355 -12.35 -1.57 8.94
N ASP A 356 -11.58 -2.54 8.44
CA ASP A 356 -11.74 -3.97 8.65
C ASP A 356 -11.93 -4.32 10.14
N LEU A 357 -11.05 -3.84 11.01
CA LEU A 357 -11.11 -4.13 12.45
C LEU A 357 -12.08 -3.20 13.19
N ASP A 358 -12.11 -1.92 12.84
CA ASP A 358 -12.92 -0.93 13.56
C ASP A 358 -14.42 -1.08 13.34
N SER A 359 -14.82 -1.59 12.17
CA SER A 359 -16.23 -1.77 11.79
C SER A 359 -16.87 -3.06 12.31
N ILE A 360 -16.14 -3.90 13.06
CA ILE A 360 -16.70 -5.07 13.74
C ILE A 360 -17.77 -4.58 14.75
N PRO A 361 -19.07 -4.89 14.56
CA PRO A 361 -20.13 -4.24 15.33
C PRO A 361 -20.21 -4.67 16.81
N ASP A 362 -19.93 -5.95 17.07
CA ASP A 362 -19.97 -6.49 18.44
C ASP A 362 -18.65 -6.21 19.16
N ASN A 363 -18.74 -5.54 20.32
CA ASN A 363 -17.56 -5.13 21.09
C ASN A 363 -16.69 -6.31 21.55
N ALA A 364 -17.30 -7.42 21.97
CA ALA A 364 -16.56 -8.57 22.47
C ALA A 364 -15.82 -9.29 21.32
N ARG A 365 -16.48 -9.43 20.17
CA ARG A 365 -15.86 -9.95 18.95
C ARG A 365 -14.76 -9.04 18.44
N ARG A 366 -14.95 -7.72 18.48
CA ARG A 366 -13.93 -6.72 18.09
C ARG A 366 -12.71 -6.77 19.00
N GLU A 367 -12.92 -6.85 20.32
CA GLU A 367 -11.83 -7.02 21.28
C GLU A 367 -11.03 -8.31 21.00
N ALA A 368 -11.73 -9.44 20.83
CA ALA A 368 -11.10 -10.71 20.52
C ALA A 368 -10.32 -10.65 19.19
N ALA A 369 -10.89 -10.03 18.16
CA ALA A 369 -10.26 -9.87 16.85
C ALA A 369 -8.99 -9.00 16.91
N LYS A 370 -9.04 -7.84 17.60
CA LYS A 370 -7.87 -6.96 17.74
C LYS A 370 -6.76 -7.61 18.57
N LYS A 371 -7.10 -8.34 19.64
CA LYS A 371 -6.12 -9.12 20.42
C LYS A 371 -5.51 -10.25 19.58
N LYS A 372 -6.33 -10.99 18.81
CA LYS A 372 -5.88 -12.02 17.86
C LYS A 372 -4.92 -11.43 16.83
N ASN A 373 -5.25 -10.25 16.28
CA ASN A 373 -4.42 -9.55 15.30
C ASN A 373 -3.04 -9.20 15.86
N ILE A 374 -2.97 -8.66 17.08
CA ILE A 374 -1.69 -8.37 17.77
C ILE A 374 -0.86 -9.63 17.97
N LEU A 375 -1.45 -10.72 18.47
CA LEU A 375 -0.71 -11.95 18.74
C LEU A 375 -0.21 -12.62 17.44
N PHE A 376 -1.02 -12.59 16.39
CA PHE A 376 -0.63 -13.08 15.05
C PHE A 376 0.55 -12.26 14.51
N ALA A 377 0.46 -10.94 14.61
CA ALA A 377 1.50 -10.03 14.14
C ALA A 377 2.84 -10.23 14.90
N LYS A 378 2.79 -10.46 16.22
CA LYS A 378 3.97 -10.79 17.02
C LYS A 378 4.66 -12.05 16.55
N GLU A 379 3.89 -13.09 16.25
CA GLU A 379 4.39 -14.35 15.72
C GLU A 379 5.09 -14.13 14.37
N LEU A 380 4.48 -13.36 13.46
CA LEU A 380 5.11 -12.98 12.20
C LEU A 380 6.43 -12.23 12.39
N ILE A 381 6.51 -11.25 13.31
CA ILE A 381 7.74 -10.47 13.53
C ILE A 381 8.86 -11.34 14.11
N LYS A 382 8.55 -12.09 15.18
CA LYS A 382 9.56 -12.82 15.97
C LYS A 382 10.06 -14.06 15.25
N ASN A 383 9.21 -14.72 14.48
CA ASN A 383 9.54 -15.96 13.78
C ASN A 383 9.50 -15.79 12.25
N ARG A 384 9.75 -14.57 11.74
CA ARG A 384 9.65 -14.22 10.32
C ARG A 384 10.39 -15.15 9.35
N SER A 385 11.46 -15.80 9.80
CA SER A 385 12.21 -16.79 9.01
C SER A 385 11.42 -18.06 8.65
N GLU A 386 10.30 -18.32 9.34
CA GLU A 386 9.42 -19.47 9.11
C GLU A 386 8.35 -19.22 8.04
N TYR A 387 8.21 -17.99 7.54
CA TYR A 387 7.10 -17.57 6.66
C TYR A 387 7.63 -17.13 5.29
N VAL A 388 7.91 -18.10 4.41
CA VAL A 388 8.53 -17.85 3.09
C VAL A 388 7.81 -18.53 1.93
N ALA A 389 6.67 -19.15 2.21
CA ALA A 389 5.73 -19.73 1.25
C ALA A 389 4.29 -19.51 1.74
N GLY A 390 3.34 -19.50 0.81
CA GLY A 390 1.93 -19.26 1.13
C GLY A 390 1.34 -20.27 2.12
N ILE A 391 1.81 -21.52 2.06
CA ILE A 391 1.43 -22.57 3.01
C ILE A 391 1.80 -22.25 4.47
N ASP A 392 2.83 -21.45 4.71
CA ASP A 392 3.26 -21.09 6.07
C ASP A 392 2.24 -20.15 6.71
N TYR A 393 1.73 -19.17 5.93
CA TYR A 393 0.69 -18.25 6.38
C TYR A 393 -0.66 -18.96 6.59
N THR A 394 -1.05 -19.86 5.70
CA THR A 394 -2.33 -20.59 5.86
C THR A 394 -2.32 -21.54 7.06
N LYS A 395 -1.16 -22.14 7.39
CA LYS A 395 -0.98 -22.90 8.64
C LYS A 395 -1.08 -22.00 9.86
N LEU A 396 -0.48 -20.81 9.80
CA LEU A 396 -0.54 -19.85 10.88
C LEU A 396 -1.98 -19.36 11.14
N ILE A 397 -2.74 -19.06 10.09
CA ILE A 397 -4.17 -18.74 10.18
C ILE A 397 -4.94 -19.83 10.93
N LYS A 398 -4.74 -21.10 10.55
CA LYS A 398 -5.39 -22.25 11.23
C LYS A 398 -4.96 -22.45 12.69
N LYS A 399 -3.81 -21.93 13.10
CA LYS A 399 -3.35 -21.97 14.50
C LYS A 399 -4.06 -20.92 15.37
N PHE A 400 -4.46 -19.80 14.77
CA PHE A 400 -5.04 -18.64 15.46
C PHE A 400 -6.57 -18.54 15.35
N VAL A 401 -7.20 -19.37 14.52
CA VAL A 401 -8.64 -19.33 14.20
C VAL A 401 -9.29 -20.65 14.57
#